data_AF-A0A959HTY1-F1
#
_entry.id   AF-A0A959HTY1-F1
#
_cell.length_a   1.000
_cell.length_b   1.000
_cell.length_c   1.000
_cell.angle_alpha   90.00
_cell.angle_beta   90.00
_cell.angle_gamma   90.00
#
_symmetry.space_group_name_H-M   'P 1'
#
loop_
_entity.id
_entity.type
_entity.pdbx_description
1 polymer ?
#
loop_
_entity_poly.entity_id
_entity_poly.type
_entity_poly.pdbx_seq_one_letter_code
_entity_poly.pdbx_strand_id
1 'polypeptide(L)'
;MKSLLLIICIAWTHITFGQTSYFPPINGTWETTDPNSLGWCMDELQPLYQYLDTTNSKGFIVLKDGKIVLEKYFGNFTQDSSWYWASAGKSLTAFAIGIAQQKGLLSIDNPVSNYLGDGWTSCTKAQEEKITVRHLLMMSSGLDDNTSNPFCNEPSCLTYKAEPGTRWAYNTGVYSLLIKIIEKITGQDYNLFISKNIGIPTGMKGLWISAQGELYITKVQTMARFGLLILNHGVWANNDILQDSNYFQAMVNTSQPMNQAYGFLWWLNGKQTFMVPGLPIQLPGSLVPNAPQDAYFAMGKYGQIICIVPSQNLVVIRMGDDPGNNEQLVSPIYLDKIFTYLNKIICNPASVQSSKKVESVVIYPNPVINSIIWANPNNLSIKTIEFYNAHGQLLQTIQPKRQFADVSSFKPGTYIALFKDQNHVLIGQSQFIKI
;
A
#
# COMPACT_ATOMS: atom_id res chain seq x y z
N MET A 1 -31.99 27.37 -50.04
CA MET A 1 -30.63 27.21 -49.48
C MET A 1 -30.71 27.20 -47.97
N LYS A 2 -30.59 26.04 -47.32
CA LYS A 2 -30.42 25.92 -45.86
C LYS A 2 -28.98 25.47 -45.60
N SER A 3 -28.22 26.30 -44.90
CA SER A 3 -26.82 26.04 -44.53
C SER A 3 -26.78 25.18 -43.27
N LEU A 4 -26.10 24.05 -43.32
CA LEU A 4 -25.88 23.16 -42.18
C LEU A 4 -24.50 23.50 -41.59
N LEU A 5 -24.44 23.97 -40.34
CA LEU A 5 -23.17 24.19 -39.63
C LEU A 5 -22.72 22.86 -38.99
N LEU A 6 -21.53 22.40 -39.36
CA LEU A 6 -20.87 21.23 -38.77
C LEU A 6 -19.98 21.73 -37.60
N ILE A 7 -20.29 21.31 -36.37
CA ILE A 7 -19.46 21.60 -35.19
C ILE A 7 -18.45 20.46 -35.04
N ILE A 8 -17.16 20.76 -35.17
CA ILE A 8 -16.06 19.82 -34.95
C ILE A 8 -15.66 19.92 -33.47
N CYS A 9 -15.99 18.88 -32.70
CA CYS A 9 -15.48 18.70 -31.35
C CYS A 9 -14.05 18.13 -31.41
N ILE A 10 -13.05 18.95 -31.07
CA ILE A 10 -11.68 18.48 -30.89
C ILE A 10 -11.57 17.92 -29.47
N ALA A 11 -11.58 16.60 -29.34
CA ALA A 11 -11.29 15.93 -28.08
C ALA A 11 -9.77 16.02 -27.80
N TRP A 12 -9.39 16.76 -26.77
CA TRP A 12 -8.03 16.75 -26.25
C TRP A 12 -7.82 15.46 -25.46
N THR A 13 -7.20 14.46 -26.06
CA THR A 13 -6.68 13.31 -25.33
C THR A 13 -5.46 13.77 -24.53
N HIS A 14 -5.62 13.93 -23.22
CA HIS A 14 -4.49 14.03 -22.32
C HIS A 14 -3.76 12.68 -22.31
N ILE A 15 -2.62 12.61 -23.00
CA ILE A 15 -1.67 11.51 -22.81
C ILE A 15 -1.04 11.72 -21.43
N THR A 16 -1.57 11.04 -20.43
CA THR A 16 -0.90 10.91 -19.13
C THR A 16 0.31 10.00 -19.32
N PHE A 17 1.51 10.56 -19.34
CA PHE A 17 2.73 9.76 -19.16
C PHE A 17 2.68 9.20 -17.74
N GLY A 18 2.25 7.94 -17.59
CA GLY A 18 2.42 7.21 -16.35
C GLY A 18 3.91 7.19 -16.01
N GLN A 19 4.27 7.67 -14.83
CA GLN A 19 5.65 7.66 -14.36
C GLN A 19 6.10 6.20 -14.30
N THR A 20 6.98 5.79 -15.21
CA THR A 20 7.51 4.42 -15.24
C THR A 20 8.34 4.19 -13.99
N SER A 21 7.97 3.20 -13.18
CA SER A 21 8.74 2.78 -12.01
C SER A 21 10.20 2.50 -12.38
N TYR A 22 11.13 2.95 -11.55
CA TYR A 22 12.53 2.56 -11.68
C TYR A 22 12.70 1.09 -11.28
N PHE A 23 13.50 0.34 -12.05
CA PHE A 23 13.91 -1.02 -11.67
C PHE A 23 15.42 -1.05 -11.46
N PRO A 24 15.90 -1.55 -10.31
CA PRO A 24 17.34 -1.63 -10.07
C PRO A 24 18.01 -2.62 -11.02
N PRO A 25 19.26 -2.35 -11.45
CA PRO A 25 19.99 -3.28 -12.28
C PRO A 25 20.16 -4.62 -11.54
N ILE A 26 20.22 -5.72 -12.30
CA ILE A 26 20.45 -7.06 -11.74
C ILE A 26 21.81 -7.11 -11.02
N ASN A 27 22.82 -6.47 -11.63
CA ASN A 27 24.14 -6.27 -11.05
C ASN A 27 24.42 -4.76 -11.00
N GLY A 28 24.71 -4.24 -9.81
CA GLY A 28 25.02 -2.82 -9.61
C GLY A 28 24.35 -2.24 -8.38
N THR A 29 24.48 -0.92 -8.24
CA THR A 29 23.93 -0.18 -7.10
C THR A 29 22.46 0.14 -7.33
N TRP A 30 21.64 -0.03 -6.30
CA TRP A 30 20.25 0.41 -6.32
C TRP A 30 20.23 1.93 -6.12
N GLU A 31 19.62 2.66 -7.05
CA GLU A 31 19.46 4.10 -6.90
C GLU A 31 18.62 4.47 -5.67
N THR A 32 19.05 5.55 -5.02
CA THR A 32 18.36 6.14 -3.90
C THR A 32 17.65 7.43 -4.31
N THR A 33 16.71 7.89 -3.50
CA THR A 33 16.10 9.22 -3.62
C THR A 33 16.11 9.87 -2.25
N ASP A 34 16.61 11.09 -2.17
CA ASP A 34 16.61 11.85 -0.92
C ASP A 34 15.16 12.12 -0.49
N PRO A 35 14.72 11.67 0.69
CA PRO A 35 13.36 11.93 1.17
C PRO A 35 13.02 13.44 1.22
N ASN A 36 14.00 14.32 1.46
CA ASN A 36 13.75 15.77 1.43
C ASN A 36 13.33 16.26 0.04
N SER A 37 13.86 15.65 -1.03
CA SER A 37 13.49 15.96 -2.42
C SER A 37 12.04 15.55 -2.76
N LEU A 38 11.48 14.62 -1.99
CA LEU A 38 10.08 14.19 -2.06
C LEU A 38 9.16 15.05 -1.19
N GLY A 39 9.72 16.03 -0.45
CA GLY A 39 9.00 16.85 0.53
C GLY A 39 8.72 16.12 1.85
N TRP A 40 9.32 14.97 2.13
CA TRP A 40 9.03 14.23 3.35
C TRP A 40 9.52 14.98 4.61
N CYS A 41 8.76 14.90 5.70
CA CYS A 41 9.09 15.50 6.98
C CYS A 41 10.01 14.57 7.76
N MET A 42 11.28 14.95 7.90
CA MET A 42 12.30 14.06 8.46
C MET A 42 12.36 14.05 9.99
N ASP A 43 11.56 14.87 10.68
CA ASP A 43 11.53 14.99 12.14
C ASP A 43 11.19 13.66 12.83
N GLU A 44 10.36 12.83 12.19
CA GLU A 44 9.90 11.55 12.75
C GLU A 44 10.71 10.35 12.26
N LEU A 45 11.79 10.59 11.49
CA LEU A 45 12.68 9.51 11.04
C LEU A 45 13.44 8.86 12.19
N GLN A 46 14.03 9.67 13.10
CA GLN A 46 14.76 9.13 14.25
C GLN A 46 13.83 8.37 15.21
N PRO A 47 12.64 8.89 15.58
CA PRO A 47 11.64 8.12 16.32
C PRO A 47 11.26 6.79 15.65
N LEU A 48 11.06 6.76 14.32
CA LEU A 48 10.82 5.51 13.60
C LEU A 48 11.99 4.53 13.76
N TYR A 49 13.23 4.98 13.56
CA TYR A 49 14.41 4.12 13.69
C TYR A 49 14.61 3.62 15.12
N GLN A 50 14.37 4.46 16.13
CA GLN A 50 14.40 4.02 17.53
C GLN A 50 13.32 2.98 17.82
N TYR A 51 12.11 3.18 17.30
CA TYR A 51 11.03 2.20 17.44
C TYR A 51 11.40 0.87 16.78
N LEU A 52 11.93 0.90 15.55
CA LEU A 52 12.36 -0.30 14.83
C LEU A 52 13.49 -1.04 15.55
N ASP A 53 14.46 -0.31 16.10
CA ASP A 53 15.60 -0.87 16.86
C ASP A 53 15.14 -1.54 18.16
N THR A 54 14.35 -0.82 18.96
CA THR A 54 13.79 -1.33 20.24
C THR A 54 12.76 -2.44 20.06
N THR A 55 12.28 -2.67 18.84
CA THR A 55 11.40 -3.77 18.45
C THR A 55 12.11 -4.79 17.54
N ASN A 56 13.41 -4.96 17.75
CA ASN A 56 14.23 -6.04 17.19
C ASN A 56 14.19 -6.16 15.65
N SER A 57 14.05 -5.03 14.94
CA SER A 57 14.25 -5.03 13.50
C SER A 57 15.71 -5.35 13.17
N LYS A 58 15.94 -6.01 12.04
CA LYS A 58 17.29 -6.27 11.48
C LYS A 58 17.54 -5.42 10.25
N GLY A 59 16.54 -5.33 9.38
CA GLY A 59 16.61 -4.50 8.17
C GLY A 59 15.26 -3.92 7.83
N PHE A 60 15.27 -2.65 7.41
CA PHE A 60 14.10 -1.89 7.02
C PHE A 60 14.39 -1.11 5.74
N ILE A 61 13.53 -1.24 4.73
CA ILE A 61 13.65 -0.53 3.46
C ILE A 61 12.30 0.08 3.10
N VAL A 62 12.31 1.34 2.66
CA VAL A 62 11.17 1.99 2.00
C VAL A 62 11.58 2.36 0.59
N LEU A 63 10.85 1.84 -0.39
CA LEU A 63 10.97 2.23 -1.79
C LEU A 63 9.86 3.23 -2.15
N LYS A 64 10.20 4.24 -2.95
CA LYS A 64 9.25 5.13 -3.62
C LYS A 64 9.60 5.17 -5.11
N ASP A 65 8.62 4.91 -5.97
CA ASP A 65 8.79 4.87 -7.43
C ASP A 65 9.94 3.92 -7.87
N GLY A 66 10.17 2.86 -7.08
CA GLY A 66 11.21 1.86 -7.29
C GLY A 66 12.61 2.19 -6.74
N LYS A 67 12.84 3.41 -6.27
CA LYS A 67 14.13 3.84 -5.67
C LYS A 67 14.10 3.74 -4.15
N ILE A 68 15.25 3.48 -3.54
CA ILE A 68 15.39 3.41 -2.08
C ILE A 68 15.31 4.82 -1.49
N VAL A 69 14.35 5.07 -0.61
CA VAL A 69 14.24 6.35 0.11
C VAL A 69 14.77 6.22 1.54
N LEU A 70 14.40 5.13 2.22
CA LEU A 70 14.91 4.80 3.54
C LEU A 70 15.52 3.40 3.49
N GLU A 71 16.72 3.24 4.02
CA GLU A 71 17.35 1.94 4.21
C GLU A 71 18.14 1.97 5.52
N LYS A 72 17.79 1.07 6.44
CA LYS A 72 18.44 0.98 7.74
C LYS A 72 18.62 -0.47 8.14
N TYR A 73 19.84 -0.79 8.54
CA TYR A 73 20.21 -2.04 9.18
C TYR A 73 20.56 -1.78 10.64
N PHE A 74 20.19 -2.72 11.50
CA PHE A 74 20.23 -2.59 12.97
C PHE A 74 21.17 -3.62 13.59
N GLY A 75 21.74 -3.28 14.75
CA GLY A 75 22.77 -4.10 15.41
C GLY A 75 23.94 -4.42 14.47
N ASN A 76 24.30 -5.70 14.38
CA ASN A 76 25.37 -6.20 13.51
C ASN A 76 24.89 -6.59 12.11
N PHE A 77 23.60 -6.40 11.79
CA PHE A 77 23.05 -6.74 10.50
C PHE A 77 23.54 -5.74 9.44
N THR A 78 23.78 -6.22 8.22
CA THR A 78 24.27 -5.41 7.10
C THR A 78 23.46 -5.71 5.84
N GLN A 79 23.68 -4.94 4.77
CA GLN A 79 23.10 -5.22 3.45
C GLN A 79 23.39 -6.62 2.91
N ASP A 80 24.48 -7.25 3.37
CA ASP A 80 24.91 -8.57 2.93
C ASP A 80 24.39 -9.71 3.80
N SER A 81 23.81 -9.37 4.94
CA SER A 81 23.24 -10.35 5.87
C SER A 81 21.96 -10.95 5.30
N SER A 82 21.73 -12.23 5.58
CA SER A 82 20.54 -12.97 5.12
C SER A 82 19.61 -13.29 6.29
N TRP A 83 18.31 -13.29 6.03
CA TRP A 83 17.26 -13.63 7.00
C TRP A 83 16.10 -14.36 6.32
N TYR A 84 15.31 -15.09 7.10
CA TYR A 84 14.16 -15.84 6.60
C TYR A 84 12.90 -14.96 6.52
N TRP A 85 12.01 -15.26 5.58
CA TRP A 85 10.76 -14.52 5.36
C TRP A 85 9.58 -15.04 6.18
N ALA A 86 9.75 -16.17 6.87
CA ALA A 86 8.67 -16.89 7.53
C ALA A 86 7.48 -17.06 6.57
N SER A 87 6.25 -16.83 7.05
CA SER A 87 5.05 -16.92 6.22
C SER A 87 4.92 -15.85 5.13
N ALA A 88 5.73 -14.78 5.11
CA ALA A 88 5.72 -13.85 3.98
C ALA A 88 6.15 -14.54 2.67
N GLY A 89 6.92 -15.63 2.76
CA GLY A 89 7.24 -16.47 1.60
C GLY A 89 6.02 -17.10 0.92
N LYS A 90 4.88 -17.26 1.62
CA LYS A 90 3.64 -17.82 1.02
C LYS A 90 3.17 -17.01 -0.18
N SER A 91 3.32 -15.69 -0.11
CA SER A 91 2.94 -14.77 -1.17
C SER A 91 3.83 -14.91 -2.42
N LEU A 92 5.11 -15.28 -2.25
CA LEU A 92 5.99 -15.65 -3.37
C LEU A 92 5.52 -16.92 -4.07
N THR A 93 5.06 -17.91 -3.30
CA THR A 93 4.50 -19.15 -3.85
C THR A 93 3.17 -18.93 -4.56
N ALA A 94 2.29 -18.03 -4.08
CA ALA A 94 1.10 -17.63 -4.84
C ALA A 94 1.47 -17.04 -6.20
N PHE A 95 2.50 -16.20 -6.26
CA PHE A 95 2.99 -15.67 -7.53
C PHE A 95 3.56 -16.78 -8.44
N ALA A 96 4.30 -17.74 -7.87
CA ALA A 96 4.83 -18.90 -8.59
C ALA A 96 3.72 -19.80 -9.18
N ILE A 97 2.63 -20.02 -8.44
CA ILE A 97 1.44 -20.73 -8.93
C ILE A 97 0.78 -19.97 -10.09
N GLY A 98 0.72 -18.63 -10.02
CA GLY A 98 0.25 -17.80 -11.13
C GLY A 98 1.08 -18.00 -12.40
N ILE A 99 2.42 -18.02 -12.26
CA ILE A 99 3.32 -18.30 -13.39
C ILE A 99 3.07 -19.70 -13.95
N ALA A 100 2.88 -20.70 -13.09
CA ALA A 100 2.59 -22.07 -13.53
C ALA A 100 1.25 -22.16 -14.27
N GLN A 101 0.22 -21.45 -13.78
CA GLN A 101 -1.08 -21.37 -14.45
C GLN A 101 -0.98 -20.68 -15.81
N GLN A 102 -0.32 -19.52 -15.89
CA GLN A 102 -0.13 -18.80 -17.15
C GLN A 102 0.57 -19.66 -18.21
N LYS A 103 1.47 -20.55 -17.79
CA LYS A 103 2.17 -21.50 -18.67
C LYS A 103 1.32 -22.71 -19.06
N GLY A 104 0.07 -22.80 -18.60
CA GLY A 104 -0.82 -23.93 -18.83
C GLY A 104 -0.42 -25.21 -18.10
N LEU A 105 0.43 -25.12 -17.07
CA LEU A 105 0.92 -26.29 -16.31
C LEU A 105 -0.09 -26.76 -15.26
N LEU A 106 -0.97 -25.85 -14.82
CA LEU A 106 -2.08 -26.13 -13.93
C LEU A 106 -3.23 -25.17 -14.22
N SER A 107 -4.44 -25.53 -13.80
CA SER A 107 -5.53 -24.60 -13.51
C SER A 107 -5.79 -24.61 -12.01
N ILE A 108 -5.98 -23.43 -11.41
CA ILE A 108 -6.27 -23.33 -9.98
C ILE A 108 -7.66 -23.88 -9.62
N ASP A 109 -8.55 -24.00 -10.60
CA ASP A 109 -9.90 -24.54 -10.42
C ASP A 109 -9.95 -26.06 -10.48
N ASN A 110 -8.84 -26.71 -10.85
CA ASN A 110 -8.77 -28.16 -10.83
C ASN A 110 -8.56 -28.69 -9.40
N PRO A 111 -9.06 -29.91 -9.11
CA PRO A 111 -8.73 -30.63 -7.89
C PRO A 111 -7.24 -30.78 -7.68
N VAL A 112 -6.79 -30.75 -6.42
CA VAL A 112 -5.38 -31.00 -6.04
C VAL A 112 -4.95 -32.41 -6.44
N SER A 113 -5.87 -33.39 -6.38
CA SER A 113 -5.62 -34.78 -6.77
C SER A 113 -5.22 -34.94 -8.25
N ASN A 114 -5.57 -33.99 -9.12
CA ASN A 114 -5.08 -33.99 -10.51
C ASN A 114 -3.56 -33.83 -10.62
N TYR A 115 -2.91 -33.27 -9.60
CA TYR A 115 -1.48 -32.98 -9.60
C TYR A 115 -0.70 -33.87 -8.65
N LEU A 116 -1.24 -34.12 -7.45
CA LEU A 116 -0.58 -34.93 -6.42
C LEU A 116 -1.00 -36.40 -6.42
N GLY A 117 -2.04 -36.77 -7.16
CA GLY A 117 -2.68 -38.08 -7.08
C GLY A 117 -3.69 -38.17 -5.93
N ASP A 118 -4.39 -39.31 -5.85
CA ASP A 118 -5.32 -39.62 -4.76
C ASP A 118 -4.54 -39.95 -3.46
N GLY A 119 -5.17 -39.72 -2.30
CA GLY A 119 -4.61 -40.09 -0.99
C GLY A 119 -3.53 -39.11 -0.49
N TRP A 120 -3.54 -37.88 -0.99
CA TRP A 120 -2.69 -36.80 -0.49
C TRP A 120 -3.19 -36.24 0.85
N THR A 121 -4.41 -36.62 1.27
CA THR A 121 -5.02 -36.40 2.58
C THR A 121 -5.53 -37.71 3.17
N SER A 122 -6.05 -37.65 4.40
CA SER A 122 -6.82 -38.75 5.01
C SER A 122 -8.32 -38.70 4.65
N CYS A 123 -8.73 -37.79 3.76
CA CYS A 123 -10.10 -37.67 3.31
C CYS A 123 -10.46 -38.80 2.33
N THR A 124 -11.76 -39.01 2.12
CA THR A 124 -12.22 -39.86 1.02
C THR A 124 -11.89 -39.23 -0.34
N LYS A 125 -11.76 -40.04 -1.38
CA LYS A 125 -11.55 -39.56 -2.75
C LYS A 125 -12.57 -38.49 -3.17
N ALA A 126 -13.84 -38.70 -2.89
CA ALA A 126 -14.92 -37.76 -3.20
C ALA A 126 -14.78 -36.41 -2.47
N GLN A 127 -14.14 -36.38 -1.30
CA GLN A 127 -13.81 -35.13 -0.61
C GLN A 127 -12.57 -34.47 -1.21
N GLU A 128 -11.52 -35.24 -1.54
CA GLU A 128 -10.32 -34.71 -2.21
C GLU A 128 -10.65 -34.08 -3.57
N GLU A 129 -11.53 -34.69 -4.34
CA GLU A 129 -12.00 -34.18 -5.64
C GLU A 129 -12.69 -32.80 -5.54
N LYS A 130 -13.16 -32.41 -4.36
CA LYS A 130 -13.73 -31.07 -4.12
C LYS A 130 -12.68 -30.03 -3.69
N ILE A 131 -11.48 -30.45 -3.29
CA ILE A 131 -10.43 -29.53 -2.84
C ILE A 131 -9.59 -29.11 -4.05
N THR A 132 -9.77 -27.88 -4.50
CA THR A 132 -9.03 -27.29 -5.62
C THR A 132 -7.76 -26.59 -5.17
N VAL A 133 -6.85 -26.31 -6.10
CA VAL A 133 -5.65 -25.50 -5.84
C VAL A 133 -6.02 -24.08 -5.37
N ARG A 134 -7.13 -23.52 -5.86
CA ARG A 134 -7.70 -22.25 -5.39
C ARG A 134 -8.03 -22.30 -3.89
N HIS A 135 -8.56 -23.42 -3.41
CA HIS A 135 -8.87 -23.59 -1.98
C HIS A 135 -7.61 -23.56 -1.10
N LEU A 136 -6.48 -24.07 -1.59
CA LEU A 136 -5.17 -23.97 -0.92
C LEU A 136 -4.68 -22.51 -0.90
N LEU A 137 -4.77 -21.80 -2.02
CA LEU A 137 -4.36 -20.40 -2.14
C LEU A 137 -5.15 -19.46 -1.24
N MET A 138 -6.46 -19.68 -1.09
CA MET A 138 -7.35 -18.82 -0.31
C MET A 138 -7.55 -19.25 1.15
N MET A 139 -6.80 -20.27 1.60
CA MET A 139 -6.88 -20.82 2.97
C MET A 139 -8.27 -21.33 3.34
N SER A 140 -8.90 -22.08 2.43
CA SER A 140 -10.27 -22.58 2.60
C SER A 140 -10.45 -24.03 2.14
N SER A 141 -9.43 -24.87 2.31
CA SER A 141 -9.48 -26.28 1.94
C SER A 141 -10.55 -27.08 2.67
N GLY A 142 -11.07 -26.57 3.79
CA GLY A 142 -11.98 -27.32 4.66
C GLY A 142 -11.26 -28.38 5.52
N LEU A 143 -9.93 -28.47 5.43
CA LEU A 143 -9.12 -29.37 6.26
C LEU A 143 -8.91 -28.79 7.67
N ASP A 144 -8.66 -29.68 8.64
CA ASP A 144 -8.38 -29.26 10.01
C ASP A 144 -7.01 -28.57 10.12
N ASP A 145 -7.02 -27.39 10.74
CA ASP A 145 -5.86 -26.58 11.11
C ASP A 145 -5.46 -26.76 12.58
N ASN A 146 -6.29 -27.44 13.39
CA ASN A 146 -5.99 -27.80 14.76
C ASN A 146 -5.14 -29.07 14.81
N THR A 147 -3.84 -28.92 14.54
CA THR A 147 -2.89 -30.03 14.50
C THR A 147 -1.80 -29.83 15.55
N SER A 148 -1.23 -30.93 16.05
CA SER A 148 -0.08 -30.88 16.97
C SER A 148 1.19 -30.34 16.29
N ASN A 149 1.28 -30.49 14.96
CA ASN A 149 2.35 -29.93 14.14
C ASN A 149 1.75 -29.11 12.98
N PRO A 150 1.72 -27.77 13.06
CA PRO A 150 1.11 -26.91 12.05
C PRO A 150 1.82 -26.92 10.68
N PHE A 151 3.02 -27.53 10.60
CA PHE A 151 3.80 -27.67 9.38
C PHE A 151 3.61 -29.03 8.70
N CYS A 152 2.86 -29.95 9.32
CA CYS A 152 2.65 -31.27 8.77
C CYS A 152 1.82 -31.20 7.49
N ASN A 153 2.34 -31.81 6.42
CA ASN A 153 1.72 -31.87 5.09
C ASN A 153 1.60 -33.30 4.58
N GLU A 154 1.61 -34.26 5.51
CA GLU A 154 1.43 -35.68 5.27
C GLU A 154 -0.06 -36.06 5.35
N PRO A 155 -0.53 -37.08 4.62
CA PRO A 155 -1.95 -37.43 4.59
C PRO A 155 -2.59 -37.61 5.98
N SER A 156 -1.84 -38.17 6.93
CA SER A 156 -2.29 -38.48 8.30
C SER A 156 -2.68 -37.26 9.14
N CYS A 157 -2.15 -36.07 8.82
CA CYS A 157 -2.48 -34.82 9.52
C CYS A 157 -3.42 -33.90 8.73
N LEU A 158 -3.72 -34.25 7.48
CA LEU A 158 -4.64 -33.52 6.62
C LEU A 158 -6.01 -34.20 6.68
N THR A 159 -6.78 -33.86 7.72
CA THR A 159 -8.09 -34.44 8.02
C THR A 159 -9.23 -33.54 7.58
N TYR A 160 -10.36 -34.13 7.20
CA TYR A 160 -11.56 -33.41 6.81
C TYR A 160 -12.20 -32.71 8.02
N LYS A 161 -12.64 -31.45 7.86
CA LYS A 161 -13.36 -30.70 8.90
C LYS A 161 -14.62 -30.00 8.40
N ALA A 162 -14.60 -29.48 7.18
CA ALA A 162 -15.71 -28.76 6.57
C ALA A 162 -15.64 -28.91 5.04
N GLU A 163 -16.74 -28.58 4.36
CA GLU A 163 -16.73 -28.52 2.90
C GLU A 163 -15.72 -27.45 2.42
N PRO A 164 -14.97 -27.72 1.35
CA PRO A 164 -14.03 -26.73 0.82
C PRO A 164 -14.76 -25.44 0.42
N GLY A 165 -14.17 -24.29 0.76
CA GLY A 165 -14.76 -22.98 0.49
C GLY A 165 -15.79 -22.49 1.52
N THR A 166 -16.19 -23.32 2.50
CA THR A 166 -17.17 -22.92 3.54
C THR A 166 -16.53 -22.53 4.88
N ARG A 167 -15.20 -22.63 4.98
CA ARG A 167 -14.42 -22.22 6.16
C ARG A 167 -13.11 -21.57 5.73
N TRP A 168 -12.74 -20.47 6.38
CA TRP A 168 -11.38 -19.91 6.29
C TRP A 168 -10.54 -20.38 7.48
N ALA A 169 -9.36 -20.93 7.19
CA ALA A 169 -8.44 -21.44 8.20
C ALA A 169 -6.99 -21.38 7.72
N TYR A 170 -6.16 -20.70 8.51
CA TYR A 170 -4.76 -20.48 8.19
C TYR A 170 -3.93 -21.76 8.42
N ASN A 171 -3.75 -22.56 7.37
CA ASN A 171 -3.12 -23.88 7.46
C ASN A 171 -1.79 -23.92 6.71
N THR A 172 -0.68 -23.96 7.45
CA THR A 172 0.68 -23.91 6.87
C THR A 172 1.07 -25.21 6.18
N GLY A 173 0.67 -26.37 6.73
CA GLY A 173 0.83 -27.67 6.10
C GLY A 173 0.17 -27.73 4.73
N VAL A 174 -1.11 -27.34 4.65
CA VAL A 174 -1.89 -27.31 3.40
C VAL A 174 -1.28 -26.38 2.35
N TYR A 175 -0.86 -25.18 2.75
CA TYR A 175 -0.17 -24.26 1.84
C TYR A 175 1.08 -24.90 1.20
N SER A 176 1.88 -25.64 1.97
CA SER A 176 3.13 -26.21 1.48
C SER A 176 2.95 -27.23 0.35
N LEU A 177 1.74 -27.78 0.19
CA LEU A 177 1.41 -28.63 -0.94
C LEU A 177 1.45 -27.90 -2.28
N LEU A 178 1.28 -26.57 -2.31
CA LEU A 178 1.47 -25.78 -3.52
C LEU A 178 2.91 -25.87 -4.05
N ILE A 179 3.88 -25.99 -3.15
CA ILE A 179 5.28 -26.23 -3.51
C ILE A 179 5.43 -27.62 -4.13
N LYS A 180 4.91 -28.66 -3.47
CA LYS A 180 4.89 -30.03 -4.01
C LYS A 180 4.20 -30.11 -5.38
N ILE A 181 3.11 -29.37 -5.60
CA ILE A 181 2.41 -29.28 -6.88
C ILE A 181 3.34 -28.75 -7.97
N ILE A 182 4.03 -27.62 -7.72
CA ILE A 182 4.98 -27.05 -8.68
C ILE A 182 6.08 -28.06 -9.02
N GLU A 183 6.66 -28.72 -8.02
CA GLU A 183 7.69 -29.72 -8.26
C GLU A 183 7.16 -30.89 -9.08
N LYS A 184 5.95 -31.37 -8.78
CA LYS A 184 5.35 -32.49 -9.51
C LYS A 184 5.05 -32.13 -10.97
N ILE A 185 4.37 -31.01 -11.22
CA ILE A 185 3.95 -30.66 -12.59
C ILE A 185 5.13 -30.25 -13.48
N THR A 186 6.22 -29.76 -12.89
CA THR A 186 7.41 -29.33 -13.66
C THR A 186 8.52 -30.38 -13.72
N GLY A 187 8.55 -31.33 -12.79
CA GLY A 187 9.67 -32.23 -12.58
C GLY A 187 10.96 -31.53 -12.13
N GLN A 188 10.87 -30.28 -11.66
CA GLN A 188 11.99 -29.46 -11.23
C GLN A 188 11.95 -29.23 -9.73
N ASP A 189 13.12 -29.11 -9.11
CA ASP A 189 13.25 -28.61 -7.74
C ASP A 189 12.65 -27.20 -7.62
N TYR A 190 11.98 -26.92 -6.49
CA TYR A 190 11.29 -25.64 -6.30
C TYR A 190 12.23 -24.42 -6.33
N ASN A 191 13.44 -24.53 -5.78
CA ASN A 191 14.43 -23.45 -5.86
C ASN A 191 14.83 -23.17 -7.30
N LEU A 192 14.99 -24.22 -8.13
CA LEU A 192 15.26 -24.06 -9.55
C LEU A 192 14.11 -23.34 -10.27
N PHE A 193 12.86 -23.71 -9.97
CA PHE A 193 11.69 -23.04 -10.55
C PHE A 193 11.65 -21.55 -10.19
N ILE A 194 11.83 -21.21 -8.90
CA ILE A 194 11.83 -19.81 -8.43
C ILE A 194 13.00 -19.03 -9.03
N SER A 195 14.20 -19.59 -9.00
CA SER A 195 15.40 -18.97 -9.56
C SER A 195 15.23 -18.68 -11.05
N LYS A 196 14.76 -19.65 -11.85
CA LYS A 196 14.58 -19.50 -13.29
C LYS A 196 13.53 -18.45 -13.66
N ASN A 197 12.38 -18.49 -12.99
CA ASN A 197 11.21 -17.73 -13.42
C ASN A 197 11.07 -16.37 -12.74
N ILE A 198 11.71 -16.17 -11.59
CA ILE A 198 11.60 -14.94 -10.79
C ILE A 198 13.00 -14.40 -10.49
N GLY A 199 13.91 -15.26 -10.01
CA GLY A 199 15.26 -14.89 -9.61
C GLY A 199 16.09 -14.22 -10.71
N ILE A 200 16.34 -14.93 -11.80
CA ILE A 200 17.15 -14.46 -12.93
C ILE A 200 16.56 -13.19 -13.57
N PRO A 201 15.25 -13.09 -13.89
CA PRO A 201 14.69 -11.88 -14.49
C PRO A 201 14.77 -10.63 -13.60
N THR A 202 14.68 -10.79 -12.28
CA THR A 202 14.59 -9.66 -11.33
C THR A 202 15.89 -9.38 -10.59
N GLY A 203 16.87 -10.29 -10.64
CA GLY A 203 18.05 -10.28 -9.79
C GLY A 203 17.79 -10.72 -8.34
N MET A 204 16.61 -11.27 -8.03
CA MET A 204 16.35 -11.88 -6.73
C MET A 204 17.27 -13.08 -6.50
N LYS A 205 17.91 -13.12 -5.33
CA LYS A 205 18.77 -14.23 -4.89
C LYS A 205 18.35 -14.71 -3.51
N GLY A 206 18.09 -16.01 -3.40
CA GLY A 206 17.60 -16.63 -2.17
C GLY A 206 17.48 -18.14 -2.29
N LEU A 207 17.19 -18.78 -1.17
CA LEU A 207 17.05 -20.22 -1.06
C LEU A 207 15.85 -20.57 -0.18
N TRP A 208 14.98 -21.45 -0.67
CA TRP A 208 13.97 -22.17 0.09
C TRP A 208 14.64 -23.33 0.81
N ILE A 209 14.40 -23.40 2.12
CA ILE A 209 14.84 -24.51 2.97
C ILE A 209 13.64 -25.08 3.73
N SER A 210 13.64 -26.40 3.91
CA SER A 210 12.70 -27.10 4.77
C SER A 210 13.24 -27.11 6.21
N ALA A 211 12.75 -26.20 7.04
CA ALA A 211 13.14 -26.08 8.45
C ALA A 211 11.93 -25.59 9.26
N GLN A 212 11.18 -26.53 9.86
CA GLN A 212 9.89 -26.25 10.52
C GLN A 212 8.92 -25.55 9.55
N GLY A 213 8.67 -26.22 8.42
CA GLY A 213 7.97 -25.66 7.27
C GLY A 213 8.94 -25.12 6.20
N GLU A 214 8.38 -24.46 5.19
CA GLU A 214 9.13 -23.94 4.05
C GLU A 214 9.50 -22.47 4.27
N LEU A 215 10.81 -22.19 4.36
CA LEU A 215 11.34 -20.86 4.64
C LEU A 215 12.19 -20.36 3.47
N TYR A 216 11.89 -19.16 2.98
CA TYR A 216 12.74 -18.48 1.99
C TYR A 216 13.74 -17.56 2.69
N ILE A 217 15.03 -17.76 2.44
CA ILE A 217 16.14 -17.00 3.03
C ILE A 217 16.75 -16.10 1.99
N THR A 218 16.83 -14.80 2.29
CA THR A 218 17.40 -13.80 1.38
C THR A 218 18.06 -12.65 2.12
N LYS A 219 18.79 -11.80 1.38
CA LYS A 219 19.11 -10.42 1.80
C LYS A 219 17.83 -9.56 1.80
N VAL A 220 17.83 -8.45 2.54
CA VAL A 220 16.67 -7.53 2.64
C VAL A 220 16.30 -6.92 1.28
N GLN A 221 17.30 -6.54 0.48
CA GLN A 221 17.09 -6.00 -0.86
C GLN A 221 16.42 -7.01 -1.82
N THR A 222 16.68 -8.33 -1.69
CA THR A 222 15.95 -9.34 -2.49
C THR A 222 14.44 -9.30 -2.17
N MET A 223 14.08 -9.11 -0.90
CA MET A 223 12.69 -8.98 -0.48
C MET A 223 12.06 -7.68 -1.02
N ALA A 224 12.83 -6.60 -1.05
CA ALA A 224 12.43 -5.35 -1.71
C ALA A 224 12.19 -5.51 -3.22
N ARG A 225 13.02 -6.30 -3.92
CA ARG A 225 12.82 -6.62 -5.35
C ARG A 225 11.50 -7.34 -5.57
N PHE A 226 11.15 -8.30 -4.72
CA PHE A 226 9.84 -8.96 -4.82
C PHE A 226 8.69 -7.99 -4.58
N GLY A 227 8.78 -7.13 -3.57
CA GLY A 227 7.78 -6.07 -3.34
C GLY A 227 7.62 -5.14 -4.56
N LEU A 228 8.72 -4.75 -5.19
CA LEU A 228 8.72 -3.92 -6.40
C LEU A 228 8.13 -4.63 -7.63
N LEU A 229 8.41 -5.93 -7.80
CA LEU A 229 7.78 -6.76 -8.83
C LEU A 229 6.25 -6.77 -8.68
N ILE A 230 5.79 -6.94 -7.44
CA ILE A 230 4.36 -6.99 -7.12
C ILE A 230 3.72 -5.61 -7.25
N LEU A 231 4.40 -4.53 -6.86
CA LEU A 231 3.93 -3.15 -7.11
C LEU A 231 3.69 -2.90 -8.60
N ASN A 232 4.54 -3.48 -9.46
CA ASN A 232 4.43 -3.38 -10.92
C ASN A 232 3.66 -4.54 -11.55
N HIS A 233 2.73 -5.16 -10.81
CA HIS A 233 1.79 -6.15 -11.34
C HIS A 233 2.42 -7.37 -12.03
N GLY A 234 3.61 -7.79 -11.58
CA GLY A 234 4.34 -8.91 -12.19
C GLY A 234 5.21 -8.52 -13.39
N VAL A 235 5.35 -7.22 -13.67
CA VAL A 235 6.26 -6.68 -14.69
C VAL A 235 7.57 -6.24 -14.04
N TRP A 236 8.69 -6.64 -14.64
CA TRP A 236 10.03 -6.21 -14.23
C TRP A 236 10.78 -5.59 -15.42
N ALA A 237 10.95 -4.27 -15.40
CA ALA A 237 11.47 -3.51 -16.54
C ALA A 237 10.69 -3.84 -17.83
N ASN A 238 11.33 -4.45 -18.82
CA ASN A 238 10.70 -4.84 -20.08
C ASN A 238 10.27 -6.32 -20.13
N ASN A 239 10.27 -7.01 -18.98
CA ASN A 239 9.91 -8.43 -18.89
C ASN A 239 8.60 -8.60 -18.12
N ASP A 240 7.56 -9.09 -18.80
CA ASP A 240 6.32 -9.49 -18.16
C ASP A 240 6.47 -10.90 -17.57
N ILE A 241 6.75 -10.99 -16.27
CA ILE A 241 6.94 -12.27 -15.57
C ILE A 241 5.59 -12.96 -15.36
N LEU A 242 4.56 -12.18 -14.99
CA LEU A 242 3.17 -12.63 -14.89
C LEU A 242 2.25 -11.65 -15.62
N GLN A 243 1.73 -12.07 -16.76
CA GLN A 243 0.82 -11.36 -17.67
C GLN A 243 -0.66 -11.67 -17.41
N ASP A 244 -0.98 -12.76 -16.71
CA ASP A 244 -2.36 -13.11 -16.36
C ASP A 244 -2.91 -12.10 -15.33
N SER A 245 -3.45 -11.01 -15.87
CA SER A 245 -4.01 -9.91 -15.08
C SER A 245 -5.19 -10.37 -14.24
N ASN A 246 -5.98 -11.34 -14.71
CA ASN A 246 -7.13 -11.87 -13.97
C ASN A 246 -6.66 -12.64 -12.73
N TYR A 247 -5.64 -13.49 -12.89
CA TYR A 247 -5.02 -14.17 -11.76
C TYR A 247 -4.37 -13.16 -10.79
N PHE A 248 -3.58 -12.21 -11.30
CA PHE A 248 -2.93 -11.21 -10.46
C PHE A 248 -3.96 -10.41 -9.65
N GLN A 249 -5.03 -9.93 -10.29
CA GLN A 249 -6.09 -9.21 -9.61
C GLN A 249 -6.80 -10.08 -8.56
N ALA A 250 -7.10 -11.35 -8.86
CA ALA A 250 -7.67 -12.28 -7.88
C ALA A 250 -6.71 -12.57 -6.71
N MET A 251 -5.39 -12.56 -6.97
CA MET A 251 -4.36 -12.79 -5.96
C MET A 251 -4.33 -11.68 -4.91
N VAL A 252 -4.49 -10.42 -5.32
CA VAL A 252 -4.42 -9.25 -4.43
C VAL A 252 -5.78 -8.60 -4.15
N ASN A 253 -6.89 -9.30 -4.40
CA ASN A 253 -8.23 -8.88 -4.00
C ASN A 253 -8.93 -9.97 -3.18
N THR A 254 -10.05 -9.58 -2.55
CA THR A 254 -10.83 -10.47 -1.68
C THR A 254 -11.22 -11.74 -2.43
N SER A 255 -10.76 -12.89 -1.95
CA SER A 255 -10.97 -14.17 -2.64
C SER A 255 -12.17 -14.97 -2.14
N GLN A 256 -12.72 -14.63 -0.96
CA GLN A 256 -13.86 -15.31 -0.34
C GLN A 256 -14.54 -14.40 0.72
N PRO A 257 -15.80 -14.67 1.13
CA PRO A 257 -16.56 -13.78 2.03
C PRO A 257 -16.27 -13.94 3.53
N MET A 258 -15.70 -15.07 3.96
CA MET A 258 -15.40 -15.40 5.35
C MET A 258 -14.28 -14.54 5.94
N ASN A 259 -13.22 -14.26 5.18
CA ASN A 259 -12.16 -13.31 5.54
C ASN A 259 -11.93 -12.34 4.38
N GLN A 260 -12.63 -11.20 4.40
CA GLN A 260 -12.57 -10.24 3.30
C GLN A 260 -11.15 -9.66 3.11
N ALA A 261 -10.35 -9.62 4.16
CA ALA A 261 -8.96 -9.16 4.20
C ALA A 261 -7.93 -10.20 3.70
N TYR A 262 -8.34 -11.17 2.89
CA TYR A 262 -7.46 -12.21 2.36
C TYR A 262 -7.71 -12.46 0.86
N GLY A 263 -6.61 -12.57 0.10
CA GLY A 263 -6.57 -12.98 -1.30
C GLY A 263 -5.91 -14.35 -1.48
N PHE A 264 -5.12 -14.53 -2.54
CA PHE A 264 -4.32 -15.76 -2.71
C PHE A 264 -3.02 -15.65 -1.94
N LEU A 265 -3.02 -16.06 -0.68
CA LEU A 265 -1.86 -15.98 0.22
C LEU A 265 -1.35 -14.54 0.43
N TRP A 266 -2.22 -13.55 0.24
CA TRP A 266 -1.98 -12.13 0.49
C TRP A 266 -2.98 -11.60 1.50
N TRP A 267 -2.49 -10.76 2.41
CA TRP A 267 -3.32 -10.00 3.34
C TRP A 267 -3.71 -8.68 2.70
N LEU A 268 -4.96 -8.25 2.89
CA LEU A 268 -5.51 -7.07 2.21
C LEU A 268 -5.96 -6.01 3.23
N ASN A 269 -5.71 -4.74 2.93
CA ASN A 269 -6.23 -3.64 3.71
C ASN A 269 -7.56 -3.10 3.17
N GLY A 270 -8.16 -2.14 3.87
CA GLY A 270 -9.33 -1.39 3.42
C GLY A 270 -10.63 -2.19 3.39
N LYS A 271 -10.68 -3.37 4.01
CA LYS A 271 -11.87 -4.23 4.06
C LYS A 271 -12.70 -3.94 5.30
N GLN A 272 -13.98 -4.30 5.26
CA GLN A 272 -14.90 -4.05 6.38
C GLN A 272 -14.67 -5.02 7.54
N THR A 273 -14.23 -6.24 7.23
CA THR A 273 -13.91 -7.27 8.22
C THR A 273 -12.62 -7.99 7.87
N PHE A 274 -11.96 -8.53 8.89
CA PHE A 274 -10.80 -9.40 8.76
C PHE A 274 -10.85 -10.54 9.77
N MET A 275 -10.15 -11.63 9.45
CA MET A 275 -9.84 -12.69 10.41
C MET A 275 -8.32 -12.81 10.55
N VAL A 276 -7.85 -13.28 11.69
CA VAL A 276 -6.42 -13.58 11.95
C VAL A 276 -6.23 -15.07 12.24
N PRO A 277 -5.03 -15.63 12.05
CA PRO A 277 -4.77 -17.04 12.29
C PRO A 277 -5.12 -17.46 13.72
N GLY A 278 -5.71 -18.65 13.89
CA GLY A 278 -6.10 -19.20 15.18
C GLY A 278 -7.39 -18.62 15.78
N LEU A 279 -7.98 -17.60 15.16
CA LEU A 279 -9.20 -16.96 15.64
C LEU A 279 -10.31 -17.01 14.58
N PRO A 280 -11.25 -17.98 14.66
CA PRO A 280 -12.28 -18.18 13.63
C PRO A 280 -13.46 -17.21 13.76
N ILE A 281 -13.21 -15.93 14.02
CA ILE A 281 -14.23 -14.87 14.07
C ILE A 281 -13.85 -13.69 13.18
N GLN A 282 -14.86 -13.07 12.57
CA GLN A 282 -14.68 -11.82 11.82
C GLN A 282 -14.59 -10.64 12.78
N LEU A 283 -13.48 -9.91 12.71
CA LEU A 283 -13.26 -8.67 13.42
C LEU A 283 -13.63 -7.50 12.50
N PRO A 284 -14.34 -6.47 13.01
CA PRO A 284 -14.67 -5.30 12.21
C PRO A 284 -13.46 -4.38 12.01
N GLY A 285 -13.43 -3.68 10.89
CA GLY A 285 -12.43 -2.68 10.56
C GLY A 285 -11.37 -3.15 9.56
N SER A 286 -10.41 -2.27 9.31
CA SER A 286 -9.28 -2.54 8.42
C SER A 286 -8.17 -3.29 9.14
N LEU A 287 -7.46 -4.18 8.44
CA LEU A 287 -6.38 -4.99 9.02
C LEU A 287 -5.23 -4.13 9.57
N VAL A 288 -4.85 -3.07 8.85
CA VAL A 288 -3.82 -2.10 9.23
C VAL A 288 -4.40 -0.68 9.04
N PRO A 289 -5.17 -0.16 10.03
CA PRO A 289 -5.94 1.08 9.88
C PRO A 289 -5.15 2.32 9.46
N ASN A 290 -3.89 2.45 9.87
CA ASN A 290 -3.02 3.58 9.52
C ASN A 290 -2.36 3.43 8.14
N ALA A 291 -2.43 2.25 7.51
CA ALA A 291 -1.97 2.07 6.14
C ALA A 291 -3.07 2.48 5.13
N PRO A 292 -2.73 2.90 3.91
CA PRO A 292 -3.72 3.20 2.87
C PRO A 292 -4.63 2.01 2.55
N GLN A 293 -5.86 2.30 2.12
CA GLN A 293 -6.90 1.28 1.93
C GLN A 293 -6.59 0.27 0.83
N ASP A 294 -5.82 0.68 -0.18
CA ASP A 294 -5.40 -0.17 -1.29
C ASP A 294 -4.11 -0.95 -0.99
N ALA A 295 -3.58 -0.83 0.23
CA ALA A 295 -2.40 -1.58 0.64
C ALA A 295 -2.69 -3.08 0.75
N TYR A 296 -1.69 -3.89 0.43
CA TYR A 296 -1.71 -5.32 0.66
C TYR A 296 -0.33 -5.83 1.06
N PHE A 297 -0.31 -6.99 1.73
CA PHE A 297 0.82 -7.41 2.55
C PHE A 297 1.14 -8.90 2.40
N ALA A 298 2.43 -9.20 2.29
CA ALA A 298 2.98 -10.50 2.67
C ALA A 298 3.45 -10.39 4.13
N MET A 299 2.89 -11.19 5.03
CA MET A 299 3.21 -11.14 6.47
C MET A 299 3.67 -12.49 7.00
N GLY A 300 4.78 -12.46 7.72
CA GLY A 300 5.37 -13.59 8.40
C GLY A 300 5.49 -13.38 9.90
N LYS A 301 5.62 -14.50 10.64
CA LYS A 301 5.90 -14.54 12.07
C LYS A 301 7.06 -13.60 12.41
N TYR A 302 6.97 -12.96 13.57
CA TYR A 302 7.95 -11.99 14.05
C TYR A 302 8.10 -10.77 13.15
N GLY A 303 7.09 -10.41 12.35
CA GLY A 303 7.08 -9.18 11.56
C GLY A 303 7.99 -9.22 10.34
N GLN A 304 8.03 -10.34 9.59
CA GLN A 304 8.59 -10.31 8.23
C GLN A 304 7.54 -9.70 7.31
N ILE A 305 7.80 -8.52 6.76
CA ILE A 305 6.77 -7.71 6.10
C ILE A 305 7.23 -7.29 4.71
N ILE A 306 6.35 -7.52 3.72
CA ILE A 306 6.36 -6.86 2.43
C ILE A 306 5.02 -6.15 2.31
N CYS A 307 5.02 -4.83 2.37
CA CYS A 307 3.82 -4.01 2.20
C CYS A 307 3.94 -3.27 0.88
N ILE A 308 2.89 -3.35 0.07
CA ILE A 308 2.76 -2.65 -1.19
C ILE A 308 1.61 -1.66 -1.05
N VAL A 309 1.84 -0.41 -1.46
CA VAL A 309 0.82 0.65 -1.51
C VAL A 309 0.78 1.21 -2.93
N PRO A 310 -0.08 0.67 -3.81
CA PRO A 310 -0.14 1.07 -5.20
C PRO A 310 -0.40 2.57 -5.40
N SER A 311 -1.38 3.14 -4.67
CA SER A 311 -1.77 4.56 -4.73
C SER A 311 -0.63 5.52 -4.42
N GLN A 312 0.43 5.03 -3.78
CA GLN A 312 1.60 5.81 -3.40
C GLN A 312 2.89 5.35 -4.09
N ASN A 313 2.84 4.36 -5.01
CA ASN A 313 4.04 3.72 -5.57
C ASN A 313 5.09 3.37 -4.50
N LEU A 314 4.61 2.87 -3.36
CA LEU A 314 5.42 2.67 -2.16
C LEU A 314 5.55 1.17 -1.88
N VAL A 315 6.76 0.75 -1.49
CA VAL A 315 7.02 -0.59 -0.94
C VAL A 315 7.71 -0.43 0.41
N VAL A 316 7.20 -1.09 1.45
CA VAL A 316 7.80 -1.09 2.79
C VAL A 316 8.21 -2.51 3.14
N ILE A 317 9.48 -2.70 3.46
CA ILE A 317 10.09 -3.97 3.83
C ILE A 317 10.57 -3.91 5.27
N ARG A 318 10.29 -4.94 6.04
CA ARG A 318 10.91 -5.16 7.35
C ARG A 318 11.25 -6.62 7.54
N MET A 319 12.49 -6.88 7.97
CA MET A 319 12.95 -8.17 8.50
C MET A 319 13.41 -7.98 9.94
N GLY A 320 13.21 -8.98 10.80
CA GLY A 320 13.66 -8.89 12.19
C GLY A 320 13.30 -10.09 13.06
N ASP A 321 13.65 -10.00 14.34
CA ASP A 321 13.18 -10.90 15.38
C ASP A 321 11.82 -10.41 15.92
N ASP A 322 11.30 -11.11 16.93
CA ASP A 322 10.02 -10.81 17.56
C ASP A 322 9.99 -9.34 18.03
N PRO A 323 9.04 -8.51 17.57
CA PRO A 323 8.92 -7.12 18.01
C PRO A 323 8.39 -6.95 19.44
N GLY A 324 8.30 -8.02 20.23
CA GLY A 324 7.78 -8.02 21.60
C GLY A 324 6.31 -8.43 21.70
N ASN A 325 5.76 -9.03 20.63
CA ASN A 325 4.36 -9.43 20.53
C ASN A 325 4.19 -10.96 20.71
N ASN A 326 5.01 -11.55 21.60
CA ASN A 326 5.12 -12.97 21.95
C ASN A 326 3.95 -13.82 21.42
N GLU A 327 4.19 -14.52 20.30
CA GLU A 327 3.40 -15.65 19.73
C GLU A 327 2.51 -15.38 18.50
N GLN A 328 2.35 -14.15 17.99
CA GLN A 328 1.50 -13.94 16.80
C GLN A 328 2.11 -14.47 15.49
N LEU A 329 1.32 -15.22 14.71
CA LEU A 329 1.72 -15.77 13.40
C LEU A 329 1.87 -14.70 12.30
N VAL A 330 1.20 -13.56 12.46
CA VAL A 330 1.30 -12.36 11.63
C VAL A 330 1.19 -11.13 12.53
N SER A 331 1.74 -9.99 12.13
CA SER A 331 1.88 -8.81 13.01
C SER A 331 1.25 -7.53 12.44
N PRO A 332 -0.07 -7.50 12.15
CA PRO A 332 -0.74 -6.33 11.59
C PRO A 332 -0.66 -5.10 12.50
N ILE A 333 -0.75 -5.29 13.83
CA ILE A 333 -0.62 -4.19 14.82
C ILE A 333 0.78 -3.57 14.78
N TYR A 334 1.82 -4.38 14.57
CA TYR A 334 3.18 -3.89 14.46
C TYR A 334 3.37 -3.03 13.20
N LEU A 335 2.85 -3.51 12.06
CA LEU A 335 2.86 -2.74 10.82
C LEU A 335 2.01 -1.46 10.94
N ASP A 336 0.87 -1.53 11.61
CA ASP A 336 0.04 -0.36 11.89
C ASP A 336 0.81 0.71 12.66
N LYS A 337 1.58 0.30 13.68
CA LYS A 337 2.44 1.21 14.43
C LYS A 337 3.56 1.80 13.57
N ILE A 338 4.17 1.03 12.67
CA ILE A 338 5.13 1.57 11.68
C ILE A 338 4.46 2.66 10.83
N PHE A 339 3.23 2.44 10.36
CA PHE A 339 2.49 3.43 9.60
C PHE A 339 2.16 4.71 10.38
N THR A 340 2.01 4.65 11.72
CA THR A 340 1.87 5.88 12.52
C THR A 340 3.07 6.82 12.40
N TYR A 341 4.27 6.27 12.22
CA TYR A 341 5.46 7.08 11.95
C TYR A 341 5.58 7.45 10.48
N LEU A 342 5.36 6.48 9.57
CA LEU A 342 5.43 6.75 8.13
C LEU A 342 4.44 7.82 7.68
N ASN A 343 3.24 7.88 8.25
CA ASN A 343 2.26 8.94 7.92
C ASN A 343 2.73 10.33 8.33
N LYS A 344 3.61 10.43 9.33
CA LYS A 344 4.25 11.71 9.69
C LYS A 344 5.46 12.02 8.82
N ILE A 345 6.20 10.99 8.37
CA ILE A 345 7.36 11.14 7.49
C ILE A 345 6.92 11.48 6.07
N ILE A 346 6.00 10.71 5.51
CA ILE A 346 5.36 10.91 4.20
C ILE A 346 4.27 12.00 4.35
N CYS A 347 4.66 13.11 4.95
CA CYS A 347 3.89 14.32 4.90
C CYS A 347 4.06 14.93 3.51
N ASN A 348 3.06 15.68 3.05
CA ASN A 348 3.39 16.84 2.24
C ASN A 348 3.70 17.94 3.25
N PRO A 349 4.85 18.65 3.14
CA PRO A 349 4.93 19.91 3.83
C PRO A 349 3.76 20.68 3.24
N ALA A 350 2.77 21.05 4.05
CA ALA A 350 1.81 22.07 3.63
C ALA A 350 2.71 23.15 3.06
N SER A 351 2.62 23.36 1.74
CA SER A 351 3.61 24.12 1.00
C SER A 351 3.95 25.29 1.89
N VAL A 352 5.22 25.45 2.26
CA VAL A 352 5.66 26.77 2.64
C VAL A 352 5.66 27.55 1.31
N GLN A 353 4.47 27.79 0.73
CA GLN A 353 4.10 29.16 0.51
C GLN A 353 4.45 29.78 1.84
N SER A 354 5.55 30.53 1.89
CA SER A 354 5.73 31.52 2.93
C SER A 354 4.34 32.10 3.10
N SER A 355 3.67 31.79 4.22
CA SER A 355 2.50 32.55 4.56
C SER A 355 3.12 33.92 4.73
N LYS A 356 3.02 34.75 3.68
CA LYS A 356 3.13 36.18 3.86
C LYS A 356 2.10 36.40 4.93
N LYS A 357 2.59 36.64 6.14
CA LYS A 357 1.78 36.79 7.34
C LYS A 357 0.65 37.70 6.93
N VAL A 358 -0.59 37.17 6.88
CA VAL A 358 -1.73 37.95 6.41
C VAL A 358 -1.85 39.10 7.39
N GLU A 359 -1.54 40.30 6.93
CA GLU A 359 -1.47 41.43 7.82
C GLU A 359 -2.87 41.92 8.18
N SER A 360 -3.04 42.37 9.43
CA SER A 360 -4.27 43.01 9.83
C SER A 360 -4.34 44.41 9.20
N VAL A 361 -5.16 44.55 8.17
CA VAL A 361 -5.49 45.84 7.57
C VAL A 361 -6.59 46.48 8.42
N VAL A 362 -6.46 47.76 8.76
CA VAL A 362 -7.48 48.42 9.59
C VAL A 362 -8.42 49.25 8.72
N ILE A 363 -9.72 48.95 8.79
CA ILE A 363 -10.77 49.67 8.06
C ILE A 363 -11.39 50.77 8.95
N TYR A 364 -11.59 51.95 8.37
CA TYR A 364 -12.26 53.09 8.98
C TYR A 364 -13.26 53.75 8.02
N PRO A 365 -14.33 54.38 8.51
CA PRO A 365 -14.86 54.25 9.86
C PRO A 365 -15.39 52.82 10.09
N ASN A 366 -15.35 52.36 11.32
CA ASN A 366 -15.95 51.09 11.73
C ASN A 366 -16.63 51.30 13.10
N PRO A 367 -17.97 51.38 13.18
CA PRO A 367 -18.94 51.04 12.14
C PRO A 367 -18.98 52.01 10.94
N VAL A 368 -19.35 51.51 9.75
CA VAL A 368 -19.44 52.25 8.49
C VAL A 368 -20.89 52.50 8.06
N ILE A 369 -21.12 53.66 7.42
CA ILE A 369 -22.40 53.99 6.76
C ILE A 369 -22.29 53.81 5.25
N ASN A 370 -21.50 54.59 4.50
CA ASN A 370 -21.53 54.50 3.03
C ASN A 370 -20.23 54.02 2.41
N SER A 371 -19.09 54.33 3.03
CA SER A 371 -17.79 54.07 2.43
C SER A 371 -16.74 53.80 3.47
N ILE A 372 -15.82 52.91 3.12
CA ILE A 372 -14.64 52.58 3.93
C ILE A 372 -13.37 53.12 3.28
N ILE A 373 -12.40 53.42 4.13
CA ILE A 373 -10.98 53.56 3.80
C ILE A 373 -10.21 52.53 4.62
N TRP A 374 -8.98 52.23 4.22
CA TRP A 374 -8.12 51.31 4.98
C TRP A 374 -6.71 51.84 5.15
N ALA A 375 -6.16 51.62 6.34
CA ALA A 375 -4.76 51.89 6.62
C ALA A 375 -3.90 50.76 6.03
N ASN A 376 -2.89 51.13 5.25
CA ASN A 376 -1.91 50.19 4.70
C ASN A 376 -0.51 50.48 5.29
N PRO A 377 -0.29 50.21 6.60
CA PRO A 377 0.91 50.63 7.31
C PRO A 377 2.20 50.00 6.75
N ASN A 378 2.11 48.85 6.08
CA ASN A 378 3.27 48.14 5.52
C ASN A 378 3.37 48.25 3.99
N ASN A 379 2.68 49.21 3.37
CA ASN A 379 2.72 49.45 1.92
C ASN A 379 2.45 48.19 1.05
N LEU A 380 1.48 47.38 1.45
CA LEU A 380 1.04 46.21 0.70
C LEU A 380 0.60 46.60 -0.73
N SER A 381 1.07 45.85 -1.73
CA SER A 381 0.65 46.03 -3.13
C SER A 381 -0.71 45.39 -3.39
N ILE A 382 -1.77 45.99 -2.84
CA ILE A 382 -3.16 45.56 -2.97
C ILE A 382 -3.62 45.76 -4.42
N LYS A 383 -4.09 44.69 -5.07
CA LYS A 383 -4.64 44.72 -6.43
C LYS A 383 -6.14 44.46 -6.47
N THR A 384 -6.63 43.56 -5.61
CA THR A 384 -8.05 43.27 -5.51
C THR A 384 -8.48 43.22 -4.05
N ILE A 385 -9.71 43.66 -3.78
CA ILE A 385 -10.37 43.48 -2.48
C ILE A 385 -11.66 42.73 -2.71
N GLU A 386 -11.90 41.70 -1.93
CA GLU A 386 -13.13 40.92 -1.94
C GLU A 386 -13.88 41.11 -0.62
N PHE A 387 -15.19 41.36 -0.70
CA PHE A 387 -16.05 41.57 0.44
C PHE A 387 -16.99 40.39 0.64
N TYR A 388 -16.98 39.83 1.84
CA TYR A 388 -17.81 38.70 2.22
C TYR A 388 -18.73 39.07 3.37
N ASN A 389 -19.95 38.56 3.37
CA ASN A 389 -20.84 38.63 4.54
C ASN A 389 -20.45 37.59 5.59
N ALA A 390 -21.08 37.65 6.77
CA ALA A 390 -20.85 36.69 7.87
C ALA A 390 -21.12 35.21 7.54
N HIS A 391 -21.84 34.92 6.45
CA HIS A 391 -22.09 33.55 5.96
C HIS A 391 -21.08 33.10 4.90
N GLY A 392 -20.03 33.89 4.64
CA GLY A 392 -18.99 33.57 3.66
C GLY A 392 -19.41 33.77 2.21
N GLN A 393 -20.52 34.48 1.94
CA GLN A 393 -20.94 34.79 0.57
C GLN A 393 -20.18 36.02 0.05
N LEU A 394 -19.55 35.89 -1.11
CA LEU A 394 -18.92 37.00 -1.82
C LEU A 394 -19.98 37.98 -2.32
N LEU A 395 -19.87 39.24 -1.90
CA LEU A 395 -20.80 40.31 -2.28
C LEU A 395 -20.25 41.17 -3.41
N GLN A 396 -18.97 41.50 -3.34
CA GLN A 396 -18.33 42.41 -4.29
C GLN A 396 -16.83 42.17 -4.34
N THR A 397 -16.27 42.29 -5.54
CA THR A 397 -14.83 42.37 -5.77
C THR A 397 -14.51 43.72 -6.40
N ILE A 398 -13.50 44.42 -5.88
CA ILE A 398 -13.05 45.70 -6.41
C ILE A 398 -11.56 45.67 -6.75
N GLN A 399 -11.17 46.50 -7.72
CA GLN A 399 -9.78 46.84 -8.01
C GLN A 399 -9.53 48.29 -7.57
N PRO A 400 -9.04 48.52 -6.34
CA PRO A 400 -8.97 49.85 -5.78
C PRO A 400 -7.90 50.70 -6.47
N LYS A 401 -8.29 51.87 -7.00
CA LYS A 401 -7.34 52.88 -7.51
C LYS A 401 -6.81 53.80 -6.40
N ARG A 402 -7.50 53.83 -5.24
CA ARG A 402 -7.19 54.61 -4.04
C ARG A 402 -7.62 53.79 -2.82
N GLN A 403 -7.23 54.18 -1.61
CA GLN A 403 -7.65 53.56 -0.34
C GLN A 403 -9.10 53.90 0.01
N PHE A 404 -10.04 53.54 -0.87
CA PHE A 404 -11.46 53.83 -0.75
C PHE A 404 -12.30 52.73 -1.39
N ALA A 405 -13.40 52.37 -0.73
CA ALA A 405 -14.44 51.51 -1.29
C ALA A 405 -15.84 51.99 -0.86
N ASP A 406 -16.76 52.03 -1.83
CA ASP A 406 -18.18 52.25 -1.59
C ASP A 406 -18.85 50.93 -1.19
N VAL A 407 -19.49 50.94 -0.02
CA VAL A 407 -20.22 49.80 0.58
C VAL A 407 -21.66 50.18 0.91
N SER A 408 -22.17 51.27 0.31
CA SER A 408 -23.54 51.77 0.53
C SER A 408 -24.63 50.75 0.16
N SER A 409 -24.34 49.86 -0.80
CA SER A 409 -25.25 48.78 -1.21
C SER A 409 -25.34 47.63 -0.21
N PHE A 410 -24.44 47.57 0.79
CA PHE A 410 -24.42 46.48 1.76
C PHE A 410 -25.51 46.70 2.81
N LYS A 411 -26.21 45.64 3.18
CA LYS A 411 -27.20 45.67 4.27
C LYS A 411 -26.49 45.83 5.62
N PRO A 412 -27.16 46.32 6.68
CA PRO A 412 -26.58 46.32 8.02
C PRO A 412 -26.12 44.91 8.44
N GLY A 413 -24.91 44.80 9.00
CA GLY A 413 -24.32 43.51 9.34
C GLY A 413 -22.79 43.52 9.43
N THR A 414 -22.22 42.34 9.65
CA THR A 414 -20.77 42.11 9.78
C THR A 414 -20.18 41.59 8.48
N TYR A 415 -19.04 42.18 8.08
CA TYR A 415 -18.37 41.90 6.82
C TYR A 415 -16.88 41.65 7.00
N ILE A 416 -16.33 40.81 6.12
CA ILE A 416 -14.90 40.52 6.01
C ILE A 416 -14.41 41.07 4.68
N ALA A 417 -13.35 41.88 4.71
CA ALA A 417 -12.63 42.36 3.53
C ALA A 417 -11.31 41.59 3.41
N LEU A 418 -11.10 40.94 2.27
CA LEU A 418 -9.88 40.21 1.93
C LEU A 418 -9.08 40.99 0.89
N PHE A 419 -7.84 41.34 1.20
CA PHE A 419 -6.94 42.12 0.36
C PHE A 419 -5.96 41.18 -0.33
N LYS A 420 -5.89 41.20 -1.66
CA LYS A 420 -5.08 40.29 -2.47
C LYS A 420 -4.11 41.03 -3.39
N ASP A 421 -2.97 40.40 -3.70
CA ASP A 421 -1.98 40.91 -4.64
C ASP A 421 -2.30 40.57 -6.12
N GLN A 422 -1.37 40.86 -7.03
CA GLN A 422 -1.52 40.64 -8.47
C GLN A 422 -1.67 39.17 -8.90
N ASN A 423 -1.27 38.24 -8.03
CA ASN A 423 -1.37 36.80 -8.26
C ASN A 423 -2.59 36.21 -7.53
N HIS A 424 -3.52 37.06 -7.06
CA HIS A 424 -4.69 36.68 -6.26
C HIS A 424 -4.36 36.04 -4.90
N VAL A 425 -3.14 36.22 -4.39
CA VAL A 425 -2.71 35.71 -3.08
C VAL A 425 -3.22 36.65 -1.98
N LEU A 426 -3.77 36.10 -0.89
CA LEU A 426 -4.22 36.86 0.28
C LEU A 426 -3.01 37.48 1.00
N ILE A 427 -3.01 38.81 1.11
CA ILE A 427 -1.92 39.58 1.75
C ILE A 427 -2.38 40.37 2.97
N GLY A 428 -3.70 40.59 3.13
CA GLY A 428 -4.26 41.22 4.31
C GLY A 428 -5.74 40.92 4.49
N GLN A 429 -6.24 41.09 5.71
CA GLN A 429 -7.67 40.94 6.00
C GLN A 429 -8.14 41.94 7.05
N SER A 430 -9.45 42.26 7.03
CA SER A 430 -10.09 43.13 8.01
C SER A 430 -11.56 42.78 8.20
N GLN A 431 -12.09 43.07 9.38
CA GLN A 431 -13.52 42.94 9.68
C GLN A 431 -14.11 44.32 9.96
N PHE A 432 -15.30 44.59 9.43
CA PHE A 432 -16.04 45.82 9.70
C PHE A 432 -17.55 45.60 9.84
N ILE A 433 -18.20 46.53 10.52
CA ILE A 433 -19.65 46.51 10.78
C ILE A 433 -20.29 47.62 9.95
N LYS A 434 -21.28 47.27 9.13
CA LYS A 434 -22.16 48.21 8.43
C LYS A 434 -23.37 48.48 9.31
N ILE A 435 -23.68 49.74 9.55
CA ILE A 435 -24.91 50.20 10.22
C ILE A 435 -25.86 50.86 9.24
#